data_AF-A0A960C298-F1
#
_entry.id   AF-A0A960C298-F1
#
_cell.length_a   1.000
_cell.length_b   1.000
_cell.length_c   1.000
_cell.angle_alpha   90.00
_cell.angle_beta   90.00
_cell.angle_gamma   90.00
#
_symmetry.space_group_name_H-M   'P 1'
#
loop_
_entity.id
_entity.type
_entity.pdbx_description
1 polymer ?
#
loop_
_entity_poly.entity_id
_entity_poly.type
_entity_poly.pdbx_seq_one_letter_code
_entity_poly.pdbx_strand_id
1 'polypeptide(L)' 'MDAAVIRAEKAYGGSVARDLNSAIDFHRENSHQLDRCMRELKMGSIPKALLWDRIQRLYR' A
#
# COMPACT_ATOMS: atom_id res chain seq x y z
N MET A 1 1.53 -10.73 14.33
CA MET A 1 1.36 -11.07 12.89
C MET A 1 0.05 -10.45 12.41
N ASP A 2 0.08 -9.48 11.49
CA ASP A 2 -1.16 -8.82 11.03
C ASP A 2 -2.14 -9.82 10.40
N ALA A 3 -3.32 -9.92 11.00
CA ALA A 3 -4.39 -10.79 10.53
C ALA A 3 -4.82 -10.51 9.08
N ALA A 4 -4.58 -9.31 8.57
CA ALA A 4 -4.89 -8.92 7.19
C ALA A 4 -4.04 -9.69 6.16
N VAL A 5 -2.73 -9.81 6.38
CA VAL A 5 -1.82 -10.51 5.45
C VAL A 5 -2.10 -12.01 5.45
N ILE A 6 -2.31 -12.62 6.63
CA ILE A 6 -2.66 -14.05 6.74
C ILE A 6 -3.96 -14.37 5.99
N ARG A 7 -4.97 -13.48 6.09
CA ARG A 7 -6.23 -13.64 5.35
C ARG A 7 -6.03 -13.51 3.85
N ALA A 8 -5.20 -12.56 3.42
CA ALA A 8 -4.90 -12.34 2.01
C ALA A 8 -4.07 -13.48 1.42
N GLU A 9 -3.05 -13.97 2.11
CA GLU A 9 -2.27 -15.15 1.72
C GLU A 9 -3.15 -16.40 1.61
N LYS A 10 -4.10 -16.57 2.54
CA LYS A 10 -5.05 -17.69 2.49
C LYS A 10 -6.03 -17.60 1.32
N ALA A 11 -6.35 -16.38 0.86
CA ALA A 11 -7.30 -16.14 -0.22
C ALA A 11 -6.66 -16.07 -1.62
N TYR A 12 -5.44 -15.53 -1.71
CA TYR A 12 -4.78 -15.19 -2.98
C TYR A 12 -3.39 -15.84 -3.13
N GLY A 13 -2.92 -16.59 -2.13
CA GLY A 13 -1.64 -17.29 -2.15
C GLY A 13 -0.47 -16.47 -1.62
N GLY A 14 0.71 -17.11 -1.54
CA GLY A 14 1.92 -16.51 -0.95
C GLY A 14 2.56 -15.37 -1.75
N SER A 15 2.09 -15.08 -2.97
CA SER A 15 2.63 -13.96 -3.76
C SER A 15 2.21 -12.60 -3.18
N VAL A 16 1.13 -12.53 -2.40
CA VAL A 16 0.56 -11.29 -1.88
C VAL A 16 1.59 -10.43 -1.15
N ALA A 17 2.42 -11.02 -0.29
CA ALA A 17 3.42 -10.26 0.46
C ALA A 17 4.51 -9.70 -0.47
N ARG A 18 4.95 -10.50 -1.45
CA ARG A 18 5.94 -10.09 -2.47
C ARG A 18 5.38 -8.97 -3.35
N ASP A 19 4.15 -9.13 -3.82
CA ASP A 19 3.50 -8.18 -4.72
C ASP A 19 3.21 -6.87 -3.98
N LEU A 20 2.80 -6.95 -2.71
CA LEU A 20 2.62 -5.78 -1.84
C LEU A 20 3.93 -5.02 -1.64
N ASN A 21 5.02 -5.71 -1.27
CA ASN A 21 6.33 -5.07 -1.11
C ASN A 21 6.78 -4.42 -2.42
N SER A 22 6.61 -5.10 -3.55
CA SER A 22 6.95 -4.57 -4.88
C SER A 22 6.14 -3.31 -5.22
N ALA A 23 4.85 -3.28 -4.89
CA ALA A 23 4.00 -2.10 -5.10
C ALA A 23 4.44 -0.92 -4.20
N ILE A 24 4.81 -1.18 -2.95
CA ILE A 24 5.32 -0.15 -2.04
C ILE A 24 6.64 0.43 -2.56
N ASP A 25 7.55 -0.42 -3.04
CA ASP A 25 8.82 0.01 -3.63
C ASP A 25 8.59 0.87 -4.89
N PHE A 26 7.70 0.42 -5.77
CA PHE A 26 7.30 1.21 -6.94
C PHE A 26 6.78 2.60 -6.55
N HIS A 27 5.92 2.69 -5.52
CA HIS A 27 5.39 3.97 -5.06
C HIS A 27 6.42 4.86 -4.35
N ARG A 28 7.47 4.26 -3.76
CA ARG A 28 8.60 5.01 -3.18
C ARG A 28 9.38 5.74 -4.26
N GLU A 29 9.61 5.07 -5.39
CA GLU A 29 10.30 5.65 -6.56
C GLU A 29 9.39 6.58 -7.37
N ASN A 30 8.08 6.33 -7.37
CA ASN A 30 7.09 7.03 -8.18
C ASN A 30 6.04 7.74 -7.32
N SER A 31 6.48 8.66 -6.47
CA SER A 31 5.62 9.33 -5.48
C SER A 31 4.44 10.13 -6.08
N HIS A 32 4.51 10.50 -7.36
CA HIS A 32 3.43 11.15 -8.12
C HIS A 32 2.22 10.22 -8.37
N GLN A 33 2.45 8.90 -8.40
CA GLN A 33 1.37 7.93 -8.58
C GLN A 33 0.47 7.87 -7.34
N LEU A 34 1.03 8.10 -6.15
CA LEU A 34 0.22 8.18 -4.92
C LEU A 34 -0.72 9.38 -4.96
N ASP A 35 -0.26 10.53 -5.46
CA ASP A 35 -1.11 11.72 -5.64
C ASP A 35 -2.25 11.46 -6.62
N ARG A 36 -1.94 10.76 -7.73
CA ARG A 36 -2.95 10.33 -8.69
C ARG A 36 -3.99 9.43 -8.03
N CYS A 37 -3.56 8.38 -7.32
CA CYS A 37 -4.47 7.48 -6.61
C CYS A 37 -5.37 8.24 -5.62
N MET A 38 -4.80 9.13 -4.81
CA MET A 38 -5.58 9.94 -3.85
C MET A 38 -6.63 10.81 -4.54
N ARG A 39 -6.29 11.40 -5.70
CA ARG A 39 -7.24 12.20 -6.49
C ARG A 39 -8.37 11.34 -7.08
N GLU A 40 -8.04 10.23 -7.72
CA GLU A 40 -9.06 9.34 -8.33
C GLU A 40 -10.00 8.73 -7.28
N LEU A 41 -9.46 8.39 -6.11
CA LEU A 41 -10.23 7.89 -4.97
C LEU A 41 -10.92 9.00 -4.16
N LYS A 42 -10.81 10.27 -4.59
CA LYS A 42 -11.39 11.45 -3.93
C LYS A 42 -11.02 11.54 -2.43
N MET A 43 -9.79 11.19 -2.09
CA MET A 43 -9.25 11.21 -0.74
C MET A 43 -8.80 12.62 -0.32
N GLY A 44 -9.73 13.58 -0.32
CA GLY A 44 -9.43 14.99 -0.05
C GLY A 44 -9.15 15.33 1.43
N SER A 45 -9.54 14.47 2.36
CA SER A 45 -9.43 14.74 3.81
C SER A 45 -8.20 14.13 4.48
N ILE A 46 -7.46 13.27 3.78
CA ILE A 46 -6.31 12.54 4.34
C ILE A 46 -5.02 13.18 3.83
N PRO A 47 -4.12 13.64 4.72
CA PRO A 47 -2.81 14.12 4.30
C PRO A 47 -1.99 13.00 3.63
N LYS A 48 -1.34 13.31 2.50
CA LYS A 48 -0.48 12.35 1.77
C LYS A 48 0.57 11.69 2.68
N ALA A 49 1.23 12.48 3.53
CA ALA A 49 2.26 11.98 4.44
C ALA A 49 1.70 10.95 5.44
N LEU A 50 0.48 11.18 5.96
CA LEU A 50 -0.18 10.24 6.87
C LEU A 50 -0.58 8.95 6.15
N LEU A 51 -1.07 9.06 4.91
CA LEU A 51 -1.37 7.88 4.10
C LEU A 51 -0.09 7.09 3.81
N TRP A 52 0.99 7.78 3.44
CA TRP A 52 2.27 7.15 3.13
C TRP A 52 2.88 6.44 4.35
N ASP A 53 2.88 7.07 5.53
CA ASP A 53 3.32 6.43 6.78
C ASP A 53 2.56 5.11 7.03
N ARG A 54 1.24 5.11 6.84
CA ARG A 54 0.41 3.91 6.99
C ARG A 54 0.75 2.83 5.98
N ILE A 55 1.00 3.20 4.72
CA ILE A 55 1.40 2.25 3.67
C ILE A 55 2.78 1.66 3.97
N GLN A 56 3.74 2.48 4.40
CA GLN A 56 5.10 2.01 4.72
C GLN A 56 5.12 1.02 5.89
N ARG A 57 4.20 1.15 6.85
CA ARG A 57 4.05 0.16 7.94
C ARG A 57 3.60 -1.22 7.47
N LEU A 58 3.11 -1.34 6.23
CA LEU A 58 2.75 -2.62 5.62
C LEU A 58 3.95 -3.32 4.97
N TYR A 59 5.06 -2.61 4.75
CA TYR A 59 6.28 -3.17 4.18
C TYR A 59 6.92 -4.16 5.16
N ARG A 60 7.30 -5.34 4.68
CA ARG A 60 7.87 -6.43 5.49
C ARG A 60 9.22 -6.89 5.00
#